data_AF-A0A5C7WMJ2-F1
#
_entry.id   AF-A0A5C7WMJ2-F1
#
_cell.length_a   1.000
_cell.length_b   1.000
_cell.length_c   1.000
_cell.angle_alpha   90.00
_cell.angle_beta   90.00
_cell.angle_gamma   90.00
#
_symmetry.space_group_name_H-M   'P 1'
#
loop_
_entity.id
_entity.type
_entity.pdbx_description
1 polymer ?
#
loop_
_entity_poly.entity_id
_entity_poly.type
_entity_poly.pdbx_seq_one_letter_code
_entity_poly.pdbx_strand_id
1 'polypeptide(L)'
;MFANSYIVILLGLLVGLPTLLFLFMSIRAGHFDQLDQAAHMPFDEDDLRYLRPWESNAQRFERVRQHGAALAPRREWARWL
;
A
#
# COMPACT_ATOMS: atom_id res chain seq x y z
N MET A 1 12.42 18.57 37.93
CA MET A 1 13.08 17.28 37.60
C MET A 1 13.42 17.32 36.12
N PHE A 2 14.66 17.61 35.76
CA PHE A 2 15.11 17.32 34.39
C PHE A 2 15.14 15.80 34.30
N ALA A 3 14.19 15.21 33.57
CA ALA A 3 14.33 13.82 33.15
C ALA A 3 15.74 13.69 32.59
N ASN A 4 16.53 12.78 33.14
CA ASN A 4 17.97 12.69 32.91
C ASN A 4 18.22 12.56 31.41
N SER A 5 18.49 13.69 30.73
CA SER A 5 18.37 13.82 29.26
C SER A 5 19.23 12.79 28.53
N TYR A 6 20.33 12.38 29.16
CA TYR A 6 21.21 11.32 28.68
C TYR A 6 20.52 9.96 28.56
N ILE A 7 19.65 9.58 29.51
CA ILE A 7 18.91 8.31 29.47
C ILE A 7 17.93 8.32 28.31
N VAL A 8 17.23 9.45 28.10
CA VAL A 8 16.27 9.60 27.00
C VAL A 8 16.98 9.56 25.64
N ILE A 9 18.13 10.25 25.52
CA ILE A 9 18.96 10.22 24.31
C ILE A 9 19.46 8.80 24.04
N LEU A 10 20.01 8.12 25.06
CA LEU A 10 20.53 6.76 24.92
C LEU A 10 19.43 5.78 24.51
N LEU A 11 18.25 5.86 25.13
CA LEU A 11 17.11 5.02 24.79
C LEU A 11 16.65 5.29 23.35
N GLY A 12 16.59 6.56 22.95
CA GLY A 12 16.26 6.96 21.59
C GLY A 12 17.26 6.44 20.55
N LEU A 13 18.56 6.47 20.84
CA LEU A 13 19.59 5.90 19.97
C LEU A 13 19.50 4.38 19.91
N LEU A 14 19.27 3.72 21.04
CA LEU A 14 19.20 2.26 21.13
C LEU A 14 18.00 1.71 20.35
N VAL A 15 16.89 2.43 20.28
CA VAL A 15 15.71 2.06 19.49
C VAL A 15 15.80 2.56 18.04
N GLY A 16 16.30 3.79 17.85
CA GLY A 16 16.33 4.46 16.55
C GLY A 16 17.38 3.92 15.59
N LEU A 17 18.61 3.69 16.07
CA LEU A 17 19.71 3.22 15.22
C LEU A 17 19.43 1.85 14.59
N PRO A 18 18.94 0.83 15.32
CA PRO A 18 18.58 -0.43 14.71
C PRO A 18 17.49 -0.26 13.65
N THR A 19 16.47 0.56 13.92
CA THR A 19 15.37 0.81 12.97
C THR A 19 15.89 1.39 11.66
N LEU A 20 16.77 2.40 11.73
CA LEU A 20 17.39 2.99 10.55
C LEU A 20 18.28 2.00 9.80
N LEU A 21 19.03 1.17 10.51
CA LEU A 21 19.90 0.16 9.92
C LEU A 21 19.08 -0.91 9.19
N PHE A 22 18.00 -1.42 9.80
CA PHE A 22 17.09 -2.36 9.16
C PHE A 22 16.40 -1.73 7.94
N LEU A 23 15.93 -0.49 8.05
CA LEU A 23 15.33 0.22 6.91
C LEU A 23 16.31 0.31 5.74
N PHE A 24 17.54 0.72 6.00
CA PHE A 24 18.58 0.82 4.98
C PHE A 24 18.90 -0.54 4.35
N MET A 25 19.03 -1.59 5.17
CA MET A 25 19.21 -2.96 4.69
C MET A 25 18.04 -3.42 3.81
N SER A 26 16.81 -3.12 4.22
CA SER A 26 15.60 -3.49 3.47
C SER A 26 15.51 -2.78 2.12
N ILE A 27 15.88 -1.49 2.07
CA ILE A 27 15.99 -0.73 0.82
C ILE A 27 17.04 -1.37 -0.09
N ARG A 28 18.25 -1.66 0.44
CA ARG A 28 19.33 -2.28 -0.35
C ARG A 28 18.94 -3.67 -0.86
N ALA A 29 18.16 -4.44 -0.10
CA ALA A 29 17.69 -5.76 -0.48
C ALA A 29 16.49 -5.72 -1.44
N GLY A 30 15.98 -4.54 -1.81
CA GLY A 30 14.90 -4.38 -2.78
C GLY A 30 13.51 -4.74 -2.25
N HIS A 31 13.31 -4.79 -0.92
CA HIS A 31 12.00 -5.07 -0.33
C HIS A 31 10.92 -4.03 -0.71
N PHE A 32 11.34 -2.86 -1.16
CA PHE A 32 10.46 -1.77 -1.61
C PHE A 32 10.43 -1.59 -3.13
N ASP A 33 11.04 -2.50 -3.90
CA ASP A 33 11.09 -2.37 -5.37
C ASP A 33 9.76 -2.74 -6.04
N GLN A 34 8.93 -3.52 -5.35
CA GLN A 34 7.67 -4.06 -5.88
C GLN A 34 6.45 -3.57 -5.08
N LEU A 35 6.46 -2.28 -4.68
CA LEU A 35 5.34 -1.68 -3.94
C LEU A 35 3.99 -1.83 -4.67
N ASP A 36 3.99 -1.69 -5.99
CA ASP A 36 2.78 -1.86 -6.78
C ASP A 36 2.25 -3.29 -6.67
N GLN A 37 3.11 -4.31 -6.77
CA GLN A 37 2.67 -5.71 -6.63
C GLN A 37 2.16 -6.00 -5.22
N ALA A 38 2.82 -5.45 -4.19
CA ALA A 38 2.35 -5.55 -2.81
C ALA A 38 0.99 -4.89 -2.59
N ALA A 39 0.71 -3.76 -3.28
CA ALA A 39 -0.60 -3.12 -3.24
C ALA A 39 -1.69 -3.95 -3.93
N HIS A 40 -1.32 -4.87 -4.83
CA HIS A 40 -2.23 -5.79 -5.50
C HIS A 40 -2.47 -7.09 -4.71
N MET A 41 -1.62 -7.42 -3.74
CA MET A 41 -1.72 -8.63 -2.91
C MET A 41 -3.07 -8.86 -2.19
N PRO A 42 -3.77 -7.83 -1.65
CA PRO A 42 -5.05 -8.05 -0.98
C PRO A 42 -6.23 -8.23 -1.94
N PHE A 43 -6.02 -8.08 -3.25
CA PHE A 43 -7.06 -8.21 -4.27
C PHE A 43 -6.98 -9.57 -4.94
N ASP A 44 -8.14 -10.19 -5.14
CA ASP A 44 -8.24 -11.35 -6.03
C ASP A 44 -8.06 -10.91 -7.51
N GLU A 45 -7.68 -11.84 -8.39
CA GLU A 45 -7.38 -11.55 -9.81
C GLU A 45 -8.50 -10.76 -10.53
N ASP A 46 -9.76 -10.99 -10.14
CA ASP A 46 -10.94 -10.35 -10.73
C ASP A 46 -11.39 -9.07 -10.02
N ASP A 47 -10.83 -8.76 -8.84
CA ASP A 47 -11.31 -7.64 -8.02
C ASP A 47 -11.09 -6.29 -8.68
N LEU A 48 -10.00 -6.18 -9.41
CA LEU A 48 -9.62 -4.99 -10.16
C LEU A 48 -10.39 -4.89 -11.49
N ARG A 49 -11.18 -5.90 -11.86
CA ARG A 49 -11.98 -5.94 -13.08
C ARG A 49 -13.45 -5.59 -12.87
N TYR A 50 -13.93 -5.57 -11.63
CA TYR A 50 -15.32 -5.20 -11.35
C TYR A 50 -15.62 -3.72 -11.63
N LEU A 51 -16.85 -3.45 -12.07
CA LEU A 51 -17.36 -2.09 -12.18
C LEU A 51 -17.55 -1.44 -10.81
N ARG A 52 -16.99 -0.24 -10.62
CA ARG A 52 -16.99 0.51 -9.36
C ARG A 52 -17.77 1.83 -9.52
N PRO A 53 -18.71 2.16 -8.60
CA PRO A 53 -19.57 3.34 -8.72
C PRO A 53 -18.85 4.68 -8.54
N TRP A 54 -17.72 4.68 -7.83
CA TRP A 54 -16.93 5.88 -7.56
C TRP A 54 -15.86 6.19 -8.62
N GLU A 55 -15.76 5.39 -9.70
CA GLU A 55 -14.77 5.63 -10.75
C GLU A 55 -15.20 6.71 -11.75
N SER A 56 -14.28 7.62 -12.07
CA SER A 56 -14.42 8.54 -13.20
C SER A 56 -14.28 7.80 -14.55
N ASN A 57 -14.69 8.44 -15.66
CA ASN A 57 -14.51 7.90 -17.01
C ASN A 57 -13.05 7.56 -17.34
N ALA A 58 -12.12 8.42 -16.91
CA ALA A 58 -10.69 8.20 -17.14
C ALA A 58 -10.18 6.98 -16.36
N GLN A 59 -10.61 6.82 -15.10
CA GLN A 59 -10.25 5.66 -14.28
C GLN A 59 -10.83 4.36 -14.83
N ARG A 60 -12.07 4.39 -15.33
CA ARG A 60 -12.70 3.24 -15.99
C ARG A 60 -11.90 2.78 -17.22
N PHE A 61 -11.46 3.73 -18.04
CA PHE A 61 -10.66 3.42 -19.23
C PHE A 61 -9.30 2.83 -18.85
N GLU A 62 -8.61 3.43 -17.89
CA GLU A 62 -7.30 2.97 -17.43
C GLU A 62 -7.38 1.56 -16.82
N ARG A 63 -8.42 1.28 -16.04
CA ARG A 63 -8.68 -0.07 -15.50
C ARG A 63 -8.87 -1.10 -16.60
N VAL A 64 -9.67 -0.80 -17.63
CA VAL A 64 -9.89 -1.72 -18.74
C VAL A 64 -8.59 -1.96 -19.52
N ARG A 65 -7.76 -0.93 -19.64
CA ARG A 65 -6.43 -1.03 -20.24
C ARG A 65 -5.46 -1.91 -19.43
N GLN A 66 -5.49 -1.79 -18.10
CA GLN A 66 -4.55 -2.49 -17.20
C GLN A 66 -4.99 -3.92 -16.83
N HIS A 67 -6.29 -4.16 -16.69
CA HIS A 67 -6.84 -5.42 -16.16
C HIS A 67 -7.82 -6.13 -17.13
N GLY A 68 -8.05 -5.57 -18.32
CA GLY A 68 -8.91 -6.16 -19.35
C GLY A 68 -10.40 -5.85 -19.18
N ALA A 69 -11.24 -6.62 -19.85
CA ALA A 69 -12.68 -6.35 -19.93
C ALA A 69 -13.34 -6.33 -18.53
N ALA A 70 -14.18 -5.32 -18.31
CA ALA A 70 -14.88 -5.11 -17.06
C ALA A 70 -15.90 -6.21 -16.77
N LEU A 71 -15.93 -6.67 -15.53
CA LEU A 71 -16.92 -7.60 -15.01
C LEU A 71 -18.14 -6.84 -14.46
N ALA A 72 -19.28 -7.53 -14.43
CA ALA A 72 -20.50 -7.04 -13.81
C ALA A 72 -20.22 -6.60 -12.35
N PRO A 73 -20.85 -5.54 -11.85
CA PRO A 73 -20.52 -5.03 -10.53
C PRO A 73 -20.79 -6.05 -9.42
N ARG A 74 -19.96 -5.99 -8.36
CA ARG A 74 -20.21 -6.78 -7.16
C ARG A 74 -21.59 -6.46 -6.58
N ARG A 75 -22.26 -7.48 -6.03
CA ARG A 75 -23.62 -7.37 -5.48
C ARG A 75 -23.76 -6.26 -4.43
N GLU A 76 -22.71 -6.02 -3.66
CA GLU A 76 -22.63 -4.97 -2.64
C GLU A 76 -22.60 -3.55 -3.22
N TRP A 77 -22.09 -3.41 -4.45
CA TRP A 77 -21.89 -2.14 -5.15
C TRP A 77 -23.02 -1.84 -6.12
N ALA A 78 -23.75 -2.86 -6.57
CA ALA A 78 -24.88 -2.73 -7.50
C ALA A 78 -25.96 -1.74 -7.02
N ARG A 79 -26.06 -1.48 -5.71
CA ARG A 79 -27.00 -0.48 -5.16
C ARG A 79 -26.61 0.98 -5.45
N TRP A 80 -25.40 1.22 -5.92
CA TRP A 80 -24.84 2.56 -6.15
C TRP A 80 -24.47 2.83 -7.61
N LEU A 81 -24.71 1.86 -8.51
CA LEU A 81 -24.49 1.95 -9.95
C LEU A 81 -25.83 2.10 -10.68
#